data_AF-A0A067C8K2-F1
#
_entry.id   AF-A0A067C8K2-F1
#
_cell.length_a   1.000
_cell.length_b   1.000
_cell.length_c   1.000
_cell.angle_alpha   90.00
_cell.angle_beta   90.00
_cell.angle_gamma   90.00
#
_symmetry.space_group_name_H-M   'P 1'
#
loop_
_entity.id
_entity.type
_entity.pdbx_description
1 polymer ?
#
loop_
_entity_poly.entity_id
_entity_poly.type
_entity_poly.pdbx_seq_one_letter_code
_entity_poly.pdbx_strand_id
1 'polypeptide(L)'
;MAPRRLLDALLEDHAARLATLVHAQAPEPYAVAKLRKKLVKKSQTIPPAQRDAAVATVVNLLVQDPRITLAAKGQLVSSGTDAAAPEEALPVLHHLARQVASHPLRMSTIQRHVETAATNVQELVDALVTFGCFCQGKDAKGADAILYDEAALLRPVTDFADVSFLRSYAHASPTTESETPKKAKKAKKTEPTKPTKVEAKATRATLLDALVQNLAVRVLFLIQLELKKTGVCVGWRALIEKRLRLAAFVPTAQFAAAVASIEATVVQCGNVVVTADDKLQLAPGAVAQTKYTVPKARKPDVISKLVTRYASRTAASPLPLTTLQQELRHENVEKHDVAKAVALVLRGLERTGCFHIDRSNPKMEVVAILPSSLERPASSFEDLHFLQTPSAPAPVTMPTTTTTATATTTATTTTTKKKKKAKAVDTTDRPTAVAPSDLPALVEAYMSLFLDAVLQWVEGGNDFHVSYIRGQLQPLLPPGTDVSELVDAVVAALRQDARFVWTETKGHQRYCSGRKPSAAPSPGTLTPRANVMEPDTTLA
;
A
#
# COMPACT_ATOMS: atom_id res chain seq x y z
N MET A 1 23.60 -1.84 -30.13
CA MET A 1 22.64 -0.73 -29.93
C MET A 1 23.42 0.51 -29.51
N ALA A 2 22.89 1.71 -29.74
CA ALA A 2 23.46 2.93 -29.12
C ALA A 2 23.18 2.92 -27.60
N PRO A 3 24.05 3.52 -26.76
CA PRO A 3 23.76 3.67 -25.34
C PRO A 3 22.58 4.64 -25.14
N ARG A 4 21.61 4.24 -24.30
CA ARG A 4 20.48 5.09 -23.88
C ARG A 4 21.03 6.36 -23.22
N ARG A 5 20.62 7.52 -23.70
CA ARG A 5 21.05 8.84 -23.21
C ARG A 5 20.15 9.32 -22.09
N LEU A 6 20.64 10.27 -21.29
CA LEU A 6 19.83 10.91 -20.26
C LEU A 6 18.58 11.60 -20.84
N LEU A 7 18.70 12.20 -22.03
CA LEU A 7 17.55 12.72 -22.78
C LEU A 7 16.46 11.65 -23.01
N ASP A 8 16.83 10.43 -23.40
CA ASP A 8 15.87 9.37 -23.71
C ASP A 8 15.06 8.99 -22.45
N ALA A 9 15.74 8.84 -21.31
CA ALA A 9 15.10 8.57 -20.01
C ALA A 9 14.22 9.73 -19.53
N LEU A 10 14.59 10.99 -19.81
CA LEU A 10 13.78 12.17 -19.52
C LEU A 10 12.52 12.22 -20.42
N LEU A 11 12.62 11.81 -21.68
CA LEU A 11 11.46 11.71 -22.58
C LEU A 11 10.51 10.58 -22.17
N GLU A 12 11.03 9.45 -21.65
CA GLU A 12 10.20 8.40 -21.03
C GLU A 12 9.45 8.90 -19.79
N ASP A 13 10.11 9.62 -18.87
CA ASP A 13 9.44 10.16 -17.69
C ASP A 13 8.41 11.26 -18.05
N HIS A 14 8.65 12.01 -19.13
CA HIS A 14 7.63 12.87 -19.74
C HIS A 14 6.46 12.08 -20.34
N ALA A 15 6.72 10.99 -21.06
CA ALA A 15 5.67 10.11 -21.61
C ALA A 15 4.83 9.46 -20.50
N ALA A 16 5.45 8.93 -19.44
CA ALA A 16 4.77 8.35 -18.29
C ALA A 16 3.79 9.36 -17.64
N ARG A 17 4.23 10.59 -17.41
CA ARG A 17 3.38 11.64 -16.82
C ARG A 17 2.31 12.14 -17.78
N LEU A 18 2.56 12.11 -19.09
CA LEU A 18 1.57 12.45 -20.10
C LEU A 18 0.53 11.33 -20.29
N ALA A 19 0.88 10.06 -20.19
CA ALA A 19 -0.06 8.93 -20.22
C ALA A 19 -1.10 9.08 -19.10
N THR A 20 -0.65 9.34 -17.87
CA THR A 20 -1.54 9.65 -16.73
C THR A 20 -2.52 10.79 -17.05
N LEU A 21 -2.06 11.85 -17.73
CA LEU A 21 -2.91 12.98 -18.13
C LEU A 21 -3.86 12.68 -19.30
N VAL A 22 -3.51 11.74 -20.18
CA VAL A 22 -4.36 11.28 -21.29
C VAL A 22 -5.46 10.36 -20.75
N HIS A 23 -5.15 9.44 -19.84
CA HIS A 23 -6.15 8.61 -19.18
C HIS A 23 -7.05 9.42 -18.24
N ALA A 24 -6.51 10.35 -17.45
CA ALA A 24 -7.31 11.18 -16.54
C ALA A 24 -8.18 12.23 -17.26
N GLN A 25 -7.97 12.47 -18.56
CA GLN A 25 -8.87 13.26 -19.41
C GLN A 25 -9.89 12.36 -20.17
N ALA A 26 -9.85 11.04 -20.04
CA ALA A 26 -10.81 10.14 -20.68
C ALA A 26 -12.26 10.46 -20.25
N PRO A 27 -13.25 10.45 -21.17
CA PRO A 27 -13.16 10.04 -22.58
C PRO A 27 -12.74 11.15 -23.57
N GLU A 28 -12.40 12.37 -23.12
CA GLU A 28 -12.06 13.46 -24.04
C GLU A 28 -10.70 13.25 -24.77
N PRO A 29 -10.60 13.67 -26.05
CA PRO A 29 -9.34 13.63 -26.79
C PRO A 29 -8.28 14.61 -26.25
N TYR A 30 -7.07 14.12 -26.01
CA TYR A 30 -5.90 14.91 -25.67
C TYR A 30 -5.14 15.36 -26.93
N ALA A 31 -5.40 16.58 -27.40
CA ALA A 31 -4.74 17.11 -28.60
C ALA A 31 -3.20 17.17 -28.46
N VAL A 32 -2.46 16.69 -29.46
CA VAL A 32 -0.99 16.73 -29.50
C VAL A 32 -0.46 18.18 -29.48
N ALA A 33 -1.28 19.17 -29.89
CA ALA A 33 -0.98 20.58 -29.68
C ALA A 33 -0.92 20.98 -28.18
N LYS A 34 -1.78 20.40 -27.31
CA LYS A 34 -1.66 20.54 -25.84
C LYS A 34 -0.36 19.91 -25.34
N LEU A 35 0.03 18.76 -25.90
CA LEU A 35 1.28 18.04 -25.57
C LEU A 35 2.52 18.85 -25.96
N ARG A 36 2.66 19.27 -27.22
CA ARG A 36 3.76 20.15 -27.70
C ARG A 36 3.83 21.43 -26.87
N LYS A 37 2.70 22.04 -26.51
CA LYS A 37 2.64 23.20 -25.62
C LYS A 37 3.07 22.88 -24.18
N LYS A 38 2.71 21.72 -23.61
CA LYS A 38 3.17 21.30 -22.28
C LYS A 38 4.67 21.02 -22.26
N LEU A 39 5.20 20.30 -23.23
CA LEU A 39 6.63 20.02 -23.35
C LEU A 39 7.39 21.33 -23.60
N VAL A 40 7.29 21.90 -24.81
CA VAL A 40 8.06 23.10 -25.23
C VAL A 40 7.92 24.32 -24.29
N LYS A 41 6.77 24.55 -23.64
CA LYS A 41 6.58 25.72 -22.76
C LYS A 41 6.85 25.45 -21.27
N LYS A 42 6.85 24.19 -20.80
CA LYS A 42 7.21 23.88 -19.39
C LYS A 42 8.63 23.31 -19.27
N SER A 43 8.96 22.28 -20.04
CA SER A 43 10.31 21.70 -20.08
C SER A 43 11.26 22.61 -20.87
N GLN A 44 11.65 23.71 -20.22
CA GLN A 44 12.76 24.57 -20.66
C GLN A 44 14.07 23.79 -20.78
N THR A 45 14.15 22.64 -20.11
CA THR A 45 15.22 21.64 -20.11
C THR A 45 15.49 20.95 -21.45
N ILE A 46 14.63 21.09 -22.47
CA ILE A 46 14.88 20.50 -23.80
C ILE A 46 15.45 21.58 -24.75
N PRO A 47 16.67 21.40 -25.30
CA PRO A 47 17.31 22.35 -26.21
C PRO A 47 16.43 22.66 -27.44
N PRO A 48 16.34 23.93 -27.90
CA PRO A 48 15.42 24.34 -28.97
C PRO A 48 15.44 23.46 -30.23
N ALA A 49 16.63 23.08 -30.70
CA ALA A 49 16.81 22.25 -31.90
C ALA A 49 16.29 20.81 -31.77
N GLN A 50 16.13 20.29 -30.54
CA GLN A 50 15.68 18.91 -30.29
C GLN A 50 14.18 18.80 -30.03
N ARG A 51 13.47 19.93 -29.87
CA ARG A 51 12.08 19.95 -29.35
C ARG A 51 11.06 19.20 -30.18
N ASP A 52 11.13 19.27 -31.50
CA ASP A 52 10.16 18.59 -32.35
C ASP A 52 10.47 17.09 -32.51
N ALA A 53 11.74 16.69 -32.47
CA ALA A 53 12.13 15.30 -32.31
C ALA A 53 11.68 14.72 -30.96
N ALA A 54 11.86 15.47 -29.87
CA ALA A 54 11.38 15.10 -28.54
C ALA A 54 9.85 14.93 -28.48
N VAL A 55 9.09 15.82 -29.13
CA VAL A 55 7.62 15.66 -29.26
C VAL A 55 7.27 14.41 -30.04
N ALA A 56 7.95 14.13 -31.16
CA ALA A 56 7.71 12.92 -31.95
C ALA A 56 8.03 11.65 -31.14
N THR A 57 9.17 11.59 -30.44
CA THR A 57 9.52 10.48 -29.54
C THR A 57 8.47 10.29 -28.45
N VAL A 58 8.05 11.35 -27.75
CA VAL A 58 7.05 11.24 -26.68
C VAL A 58 5.68 10.78 -27.22
N VAL A 59 5.27 11.21 -28.42
CA VAL A 59 4.04 10.72 -29.06
C VAL A 59 4.17 9.25 -29.47
N ASN A 60 5.31 8.85 -30.04
CA ASN A 60 5.58 7.46 -30.41
C ASN A 60 5.57 6.54 -29.19
N LEU A 61 6.20 6.96 -28.08
CA LEU A 61 6.14 6.25 -26.80
C LEU A 61 4.69 6.12 -26.32
N LEU A 62 3.92 7.20 -26.29
CA LEU A 62 2.51 7.16 -25.85
C LEU A 62 1.65 6.19 -26.67
N VAL A 63 1.90 6.05 -27.97
CA VAL A 63 1.20 5.13 -28.88
C VAL A 63 1.64 3.66 -28.72
N GLN A 64 2.70 3.36 -27.96
CA GLN A 64 3.05 1.99 -27.55
C GLN A 64 2.21 1.47 -26.38
N ASP A 65 1.47 2.34 -25.67
CA ASP A 65 0.47 1.89 -24.70
C ASP A 65 -0.80 1.46 -25.47
N PRO A 66 -1.23 0.18 -25.38
CA PRO A 66 -2.37 -0.32 -26.14
C PRO A 66 -3.71 0.35 -25.75
N ARG A 67 -3.73 1.15 -24.68
CA ARG A 67 -4.88 1.94 -24.24
C ARG A 67 -4.91 3.34 -24.84
N ILE A 68 -3.84 3.82 -25.48
CA ILE A 68 -3.72 5.17 -26.04
C ILE A 68 -3.62 5.09 -27.57
N THR A 69 -4.62 5.63 -28.26
CA THR A 69 -4.66 5.65 -29.73
C THR A 69 -4.50 7.06 -30.28
N LEU A 70 -3.78 7.22 -31.40
CA LEU A 70 -3.63 8.50 -32.10
C LEU A 70 -4.71 8.63 -33.18
N ALA A 71 -5.77 9.36 -32.88
CA ALA A 71 -6.83 9.69 -33.83
C ALA A 71 -6.36 10.70 -34.90
N ALA A 72 -6.92 10.60 -36.10
CA ALA A 72 -6.49 11.28 -37.33
C ALA A 72 -6.40 12.82 -37.27
N LYS A 73 -6.97 13.48 -36.24
CA LYS A 73 -6.86 14.93 -36.00
C LYS A 73 -5.68 15.32 -35.10
N GLY A 74 -4.69 14.44 -34.92
CA GLY A 74 -3.57 14.67 -34.01
C GLY A 74 -4.02 14.71 -32.54
N GLN A 75 -4.86 13.75 -32.15
CA GLN A 75 -5.48 13.65 -30.83
C GLN A 75 -5.22 12.27 -30.23
N LEU A 76 -4.68 12.22 -29.02
CA LEU A 76 -4.51 10.99 -28.26
C LEU A 76 -5.82 10.68 -27.50
N VAL A 77 -6.33 9.47 -27.63
CA VAL A 77 -7.58 9.02 -26.99
C VAL A 77 -7.29 7.80 -26.11
N SER A 78 -7.69 7.86 -24.84
CA SER A 78 -7.63 6.73 -23.92
C SER A 78 -8.88 5.85 -24.07
N SER A 79 -8.70 4.53 -24.19
CA SER A 79 -9.79 3.54 -24.15
C SER A 79 -10.10 3.00 -22.75
N GLY A 80 -9.27 3.31 -21.75
CA GLY A 80 -9.44 2.89 -20.36
C GLY A 80 -9.71 4.05 -19.39
N THR A 81 -10.54 3.79 -18.38
CA THR A 81 -10.82 4.67 -17.22
C THR A 81 -9.80 4.54 -16.10
N ASP A 82 -9.13 3.39 -16.01
CA ASP A 82 -8.46 2.96 -14.78
C ASP A 82 -7.00 3.43 -14.74
N ALA A 83 -6.83 4.72 -14.49
CA ALA A 83 -5.54 5.36 -14.25
C ALA A 83 -5.58 6.22 -12.98
N ALA A 84 -6.01 5.63 -11.87
CA ALA A 84 -5.69 6.13 -10.54
C ALA A 84 -4.16 6.21 -10.42
N ALA A 85 -3.61 7.41 -10.54
CA ALA A 85 -2.17 7.61 -10.53
C ALA A 85 -1.60 7.19 -9.18
N PRO A 86 -0.61 6.28 -9.11
CA PRO A 86 0.14 6.08 -7.88
C PRO A 86 0.98 7.34 -7.65
N GLU A 87 0.46 8.25 -6.83
CA GLU A 87 1.25 9.28 -6.15
C GLU A 87 2.07 8.60 -5.05
N GLU A 88 3.09 7.88 -5.50
CA GLU A 88 4.12 7.29 -4.64
C GLU A 88 4.71 8.39 -3.77
N ALA A 89 4.70 8.20 -2.45
CA ALA A 89 5.32 9.10 -1.49
C ALA A 89 6.85 9.04 -1.63
N LEU A 90 7.36 9.72 -2.66
CA LEU A 90 8.79 9.83 -2.93
C LEU A 90 9.53 10.51 -1.78
N PRO A 91 10.82 10.17 -1.57
CA PRO A 91 11.74 11.04 -0.86
C PRO A 91 11.70 12.46 -1.44
N VAL A 92 11.75 13.47 -0.57
CA VAL A 92 11.65 14.89 -0.96
C VAL A 92 12.68 15.25 -2.05
N LEU A 93 13.89 14.70 -1.96
CA LEU A 93 14.94 14.86 -2.96
C LEU A 93 14.51 14.39 -4.37
N HIS A 94 13.84 13.24 -4.49
CA HIS A 94 13.40 12.69 -5.78
C HIS A 94 12.19 13.47 -6.33
N HIS A 95 11.33 13.98 -5.46
CA HIS A 95 10.25 14.89 -5.85
C HIS A 95 10.83 16.19 -6.44
N LEU A 96 11.83 16.78 -5.79
CA LEU A 96 12.49 18.00 -6.27
C LEU A 96 13.31 17.75 -7.54
N ALA A 97 13.98 16.61 -7.67
CA ALA A 97 14.64 16.18 -8.91
C ALA A 97 13.64 16.06 -10.08
N ARG A 98 12.44 15.47 -9.85
CA ARG A 98 11.35 15.48 -10.85
C ARG A 98 10.86 16.89 -11.19
N GLN A 99 10.84 17.83 -10.23
CA GLN A 99 10.53 19.23 -10.52
C GLN A 99 11.62 19.86 -11.42
N VAL A 100 12.91 19.72 -11.08
CA VAL A 100 14.04 20.26 -11.89
C VAL A 100 14.02 19.71 -13.32
N ALA A 101 13.80 18.41 -13.49
CA ALA A 101 13.65 17.77 -14.81
C ALA A 101 12.50 18.38 -15.65
N SER A 102 11.50 18.97 -14.98
CA SER A 102 10.32 19.57 -15.61
C SER A 102 10.47 21.06 -15.89
N HIS A 103 11.22 21.79 -15.07
CA HIS A 103 11.48 23.23 -15.16
C HIS A 103 12.56 23.66 -14.16
N PRO A 104 13.26 24.78 -14.38
CA PRO A 104 14.10 25.41 -13.36
C PRO A 104 13.43 25.49 -11.98
N LEU A 105 14.16 25.12 -10.94
CA LEU A 105 13.65 25.06 -9.56
C LEU A 105 14.32 26.12 -8.70
N ARG A 106 13.59 27.20 -8.41
CA ARG A 106 14.10 28.37 -7.67
C ARG A 106 14.45 28.02 -6.22
N MET A 107 15.50 28.64 -5.68
CA MET A 107 15.91 28.46 -4.27
C MET A 107 14.76 28.66 -3.29
N SER A 108 13.92 29.68 -3.48
CA SER A 108 12.74 29.95 -2.62
C SER A 108 11.62 28.91 -2.72
N THR A 109 11.61 28.06 -3.75
CA THR A 109 10.70 26.89 -3.82
C THR A 109 11.30 25.71 -3.06
N ILE A 110 12.62 25.49 -3.18
CA ILE A 110 13.34 24.49 -2.37
C ILE A 110 13.20 24.81 -0.88
N GLN A 111 13.44 26.06 -0.49
CA GLN A 111 13.29 26.54 0.88
C GLN A 111 11.91 26.22 1.46
N ARG A 112 10.81 26.48 0.72
CA ARG A 112 9.45 26.16 1.16
C ARG A 112 9.22 24.65 1.38
N HIS A 113 9.83 23.79 0.56
CA HIS A 113 9.79 22.35 0.82
C HIS A 113 10.63 21.98 2.06
N VAL A 114 11.79 22.61 2.24
CA VAL A 114 12.72 22.37 3.36
C VAL A 114 12.16 22.84 4.71
N GLU A 115 11.41 23.94 4.75
CA GLU A 115 10.64 24.42 5.92
C GLU A 115 9.69 23.33 6.48
N THR A 116 9.21 22.42 5.62
CA THR A 116 8.40 21.26 6.05
C THR A 116 9.24 20.03 6.44
N ALA A 117 10.50 19.94 5.98
CA ALA A 117 11.36 18.76 6.07
C ALA A 117 12.40 18.79 7.21
N ALA A 118 12.79 19.98 7.70
CA ALA A 118 13.82 20.19 8.74
C ALA A 118 15.27 19.80 8.33
N THR A 119 15.57 19.79 7.02
CA THR A 119 16.92 19.68 6.44
C THR A 119 17.55 21.07 6.29
N ASN A 120 18.83 21.18 5.93
CA ASN A 120 19.38 22.43 5.39
C ASN A 120 19.00 22.57 3.89
N VAL A 121 18.78 23.81 3.44
CA VAL A 121 18.56 24.09 2.00
C VAL A 121 19.82 23.79 1.19
N GLN A 122 21.00 24.10 1.72
CA GLN A 122 22.26 23.89 1.01
C GLN A 122 22.57 22.40 0.84
N GLU A 123 22.44 21.59 1.90
CA GLU A 123 22.62 20.12 1.84
C GLU A 123 21.74 19.49 0.76
N LEU A 124 20.48 19.93 0.62
CA LEU A 124 19.57 19.40 -0.38
C LEU A 124 19.90 19.89 -1.80
N VAL A 125 20.39 21.13 -1.95
CA VAL A 125 20.93 21.65 -3.21
C VAL A 125 22.17 20.87 -3.64
N ASP A 126 23.09 20.60 -2.73
CA ASP A 126 24.32 19.84 -3.01
C ASP A 126 24.00 18.37 -3.33
N ALA A 127 23.01 17.78 -2.65
CA ALA A 127 22.49 16.44 -2.97
C ALA A 127 21.84 16.39 -4.37
N LEU A 128 21.12 17.43 -4.80
CA LEU A 128 20.61 17.53 -6.18
C LEU A 128 21.76 17.61 -7.19
N VAL A 129 22.75 18.47 -6.97
CA VAL A 129 23.93 18.59 -7.85
C VAL A 129 24.73 17.28 -7.90
N THR A 130 24.76 16.51 -6.81
CA THR A 130 25.45 15.21 -6.72
C THR A 130 24.87 14.14 -7.67
N PHE A 131 23.63 14.29 -8.17
CA PHE A 131 23.11 13.43 -9.26
C PHE A 131 23.87 13.63 -10.59
N GLY A 132 24.62 14.72 -10.76
CA GLY A 132 25.47 14.98 -11.92
C GLY A 132 24.73 15.46 -13.18
N CYS A 133 23.40 15.48 -13.18
CA CYS A 133 22.56 16.02 -14.25
C CYS A 133 22.02 17.44 -13.99
N PHE A 134 22.31 18.00 -12.82
CA PHE A 134 21.77 19.28 -12.36
C PHE A 134 22.89 20.24 -11.97
N CYS A 135 22.69 21.53 -12.21
CA CYS A 135 23.64 22.59 -11.87
C CYS A 135 22.94 23.77 -11.19
N GLN A 136 23.67 24.55 -10.40
CA GLN A 136 23.19 25.83 -9.88
C GLN A 136 23.36 26.91 -10.97
N GLY A 137 22.37 27.76 -11.15
CA GLY A 137 22.42 28.85 -12.13
C GLY A 137 21.26 29.83 -11.96
N LYS A 138 21.01 30.66 -12.99
CA LYS A 138 19.92 31.63 -13.00
C LYS A 138 18.85 31.25 -14.00
N ASP A 139 17.59 31.34 -13.59
CA ASP A 139 16.45 31.09 -14.46
C ASP A 139 16.27 32.20 -15.50
N ALA A 140 15.32 32.02 -16.43
CA ALA A 140 15.01 32.98 -17.48
C ALA A 140 14.45 34.34 -16.98
N LYS A 141 14.41 34.60 -15.67
CA LYS A 141 14.12 35.90 -15.04
C LYS A 141 15.26 36.37 -14.12
N GLY A 142 16.44 35.77 -14.19
CA GLY A 142 17.62 36.13 -13.41
C GLY A 142 17.61 35.66 -11.95
N ALA A 143 16.67 34.81 -11.54
CA ALA A 143 16.57 34.32 -10.16
C ALA A 143 17.32 32.99 -9.98
N ASP A 144 17.98 32.82 -8.84
CA ASP A 144 18.81 31.65 -8.56
C ASP A 144 17.97 30.36 -8.43
N ALA A 145 18.39 29.33 -9.16
CA ALA A 145 17.66 28.10 -9.37
C ALA A 145 18.60 26.90 -9.63
N ILE A 146 18.10 25.70 -9.34
CA ILE A 146 18.66 24.47 -9.92
C ILE A 146 18.13 24.35 -11.35
N LEU A 147 19.06 24.17 -12.28
CA LEU A 147 18.84 23.97 -13.70
C LEU A 147 19.22 22.53 -14.08
N TYR A 148 18.77 22.11 -15.25
CA TYR A 148 19.28 20.91 -15.90
C TYR A 148 20.57 21.26 -16.65
N ASP A 149 21.60 20.42 -16.57
CA ASP A 149 22.79 20.61 -17.41
C ASP A 149 22.49 20.15 -18.85
N GLU A 150 22.56 21.07 -19.82
CA GLU A 150 22.35 20.74 -21.23
C GLU A 150 23.43 19.80 -21.78
N ALA A 151 24.65 19.82 -21.24
CA ALA A 151 25.71 18.88 -21.61
C ALA A 151 25.42 17.46 -21.10
N ALA A 152 24.82 17.33 -19.92
CA ALA A 152 24.41 16.04 -19.35
C ALA A 152 23.39 15.28 -20.20
N LEU A 153 22.45 15.98 -20.88
CA LEU A 153 21.39 15.36 -21.68
C LEU A 153 21.90 14.37 -22.76
N LEU A 154 23.09 14.64 -23.31
CA LEU A 154 23.69 13.82 -24.38
C LEU A 154 24.54 12.65 -23.86
N ARG A 155 24.85 12.62 -22.56
CA ARG A 155 25.64 11.55 -21.93
C ARG A 155 24.82 10.26 -21.77
N PRO A 156 25.45 9.08 -21.75
CA PRO A 156 24.80 7.82 -21.40
C PRO A 156 24.11 7.88 -20.03
N VAL A 157 23.00 7.16 -19.83
CA VAL A 157 22.35 7.06 -18.51
C VAL A 157 23.28 6.45 -17.45
N THR A 158 24.24 5.61 -17.87
CA THR A 158 25.26 4.97 -17.01
C THR A 158 26.29 5.93 -16.41
N ASP A 159 26.34 7.18 -16.86
CA ASP A 159 27.26 8.20 -16.35
C ASP A 159 26.82 8.84 -15.02
N PHE A 160 25.57 8.59 -14.60
CA PHE A 160 24.91 9.29 -13.50
C PHE A 160 24.72 8.34 -12.31
N ALA A 161 25.03 8.82 -11.10
CA ALA A 161 25.04 7.99 -9.89
C ALA A 161 23.65 7.48 -9.48
N ASP A 162 22.60 8.27 -9.73
CA ASP A 162 21.21 7.86 -9.57
C ASP A 162 20.32 8.61 -10.56
N VAL A 163 19.41 7.85 -11.19
CA VAL A 163 18.36 8.33 -12.10
C VAL A 163 16.99 7.76 -11.74
N SER A 164 16.85 7.09 -10.59
CA SER A 164 15.60 6.46 -10.11
C SER A 164 14.49 7.47 -9.83
N PHE A 165 14.82 8.76 -9.75
CA PHE A 165 13.82 9.82 -9.78
C PHE A 165 13.08 9.91 -11.13
N LEU A 166 13.63 9.46 -12.25
CA LEU A 166 12.92 9.37 -13.54
C LEU A 166 12.06 8.09 -13.59
N ARG A 167 10.77 8.21 -13.97
CA ARG A 167 9.92 7.05 -14.23
C ARG A 167 10.28 6.42 -15.59
N SER A 168 10.74 5.18 -15.58
CA SER A 168 10.73 4.34 -16.79
C SER A 168 9.30 4.18 -17.30
N TYR A 169 9.07 4.42 -18.58
CA TYR A 169 7.74 4.22 -19.15
C TYR A 169 7.55 2.75 -19.52
N ALA A 170 6.58 2.07 -18.89
CA ALA A 170 6.43 0.61 -18.99
C ALA A 170 6.34 0.10 -20.45
N HIS A 171 5.69 0.88 -21.32
CA HIS A 171 5.49 0.57 -22.73
C HIS A 171 6.68 0.96 -23.64
N ALA A 172 7.69 1.68 -23.13
CA ALA A 172 8.91 2.03 -23.86
C ALA A 172 9.90 0.86 -24.01
N SER A 173 9.61 -0.29 -23.39
CA SER A 173 10.42 -1.50 -23.52
C SER A 173 10.59 -1.84 -25.00
N PRO A 174 11.83 -1.90 -25.55
CA PRO A 174 12.02 -2.17 -26.96
C PRO A 174 11.43 -3.54 -27.28
N THR A 175 10.60 -3.60 -28.33
CA THR A 175 10.08 -4.87 -28.85
C THR A 175 11.26 -5.71 -29.32
N THR A 176 11.75 -6.59 -28.44
CA THR A 176 12.82 -7.52 -28.76
C THR A 176 12.27 -8.52 -29.78
N GLU A 177 12.43 -8.21 -31.07
CA GLU A 177 12.09 -9.13 -32.15
C GLU A 177 12.81 -10.44 -31.89
N SER A 178 12.02 -11.50 -31.68
CA SER A 178 12.55 -12.83 -31.51
C SER A 178 13.06 -13.30 -32.88
N GLU A 179 14.32 -13.02 -33.17
CA GLU A 179 15.03 -13.56 -34.33
C GLU A 179 15.07 -15.09 -34.25
N THR A 180 14.00 -15.71 -34.76
CA THR A 180 13.90 -17.16 -34.85
C THR A 180 15.04 -17.68 -35.74
N PRO A 181 15.98 -18.49 -35.22
CA PRO A 181 17.19 -18.83 -35.95
C PRO A 181 16.85 -19.69 -37.17
N LYS A 182 17.05 -19.13 -38.37
CA LYS A 182 16.79 -19.80 -39.64
C LYS A 182 17.60 -21.10 -39.73
N LYS A 183 16.92 -22.22 -39.93
CA LYS A 183 17.50 -23.59 -39.96
C LYS A 183 18.54 -23.74 -41.08
N ALA A 184 19.82 -23.59 -40.74
CA ALA A 184 20.93 -23.96 -41.62
C ALA A 184 21.13 -25.49 -41.66
N LYS A 185 20.66 -26.16 -42.72
CA LYS A 185 20.97 -27.57 -42.98
C LYS A 185 22.41 -27.71 -43.52
N LYS A 186 23.30 -28.33 -42.76
CA LYS A 186 24.22 -29.37 -43.29
C LYS A 186 24.80 -30.23 -42.15
N ALA A 187 25.02 -31.51 -42.43
CA ALA A 187 25.40 -32.49 -41.43
C ALA A 187 26.92 -32.63 -41.29
N LYS A 188 27.38 -32.94 -40.06
CA LYS A 188 28.61 -33.71 -39.86
C LYS A 188 28.36 -34.76 -38.77
N LYS A 189 28.74 -36.01 -39.07
CA LYS A 189 28.47 -37.21 -38.28
C LYS A 189 29.64 -37.46 -37.32
N THR A 190 29.42 -37.39 -36.01
CA THR A 190 30.40 -37.79 -34.98
C THR A 190 29.71 -38.21 -33.68
N GLU A 191 29.94 -39.47 -33.32
CA GLU A 191 29.92 -40.14 -32.00
C GLU A 191 28.75 -40.00 -30.98
N PRO A 192 28.44 -41.08 -30.23
CA PRO A 192 27.37 -41.10 -29.23
C PRO A 192 27.86 -40.57 -27.87
N THR A 193 27.81 -39.25 -27.66
CA THR A 193 28.08 -38.66 -26.35
C THR A 193 27.10 -39.17 -25.29
N LYS A 194 27.62 -39.55 -24.10
CA LYS A 194 26.83 -39.96 -22.94
C LYS A 194 25.68 -38.97 -22.65
N PRO A 195 24.52 -39.45 -22.13
CA PRO A 195 23.46 -38.55 -21.68
C PRO A 195 23.94 -37.72 -20.49
N THR A 196 24.29 -36.45 -20.75
CA THR A 196 24.60 -35.47 -19.70
C THR A 196 23.34 -35.27 -18.87
N LYS A 197 23.36 -35.79 -17.64
CA LYS A 197 22.31 -35.59 -16.64
C LYS A 197 22.19 -34.09 -16.36
N VAL A 198 21.22 -33.42 -16.99
CA VAL A 198 20.90 -32.01 -16.71
C VAL A 198 20.24 -31.96 -15.35
N GLU A 199 21.04 -31.85 -14.31
CA GLU A 199 20.54 -31.61 -12.96
C GLU A 199 19.86 -30.25 -12.95
N ALA A 200 18.53 -30.25 -12.80
CA ALA A 200 17.73 -29.05 -12.72
C ALA A 200 18.28 -28.19 -11.57
N LYS A 201 18.91 -27.05 -11.93
CA LYS A 201 19.60 -26.15 -11.01
C LYS A 201 18.57 -25.51 -10.08
N ALA A 202 18.25 -26.19 -9.00
CA ALA A 202 17.22 -25.80 -8.04
C ALA A 202 17.43 -24.35 -7.61
N THR A 203 16.45 -23.49 -7.92
CA THR A 203 16.46 -22.08 -7.59
C THR A 203 16.55 -21.94 -6.08
N ARG A 204 17.69 -21.43 -5.58
CA ARG A 204 17.89 -21.26 -4.13
C ARG A 204 16.94 -20.18 -3.65
N ALA A 205 16.00 -20.53 -2.78
CA ALA A 205 15.06 -19.59 -2.17
C ALA A 205 15.82 -18.41 -1.55
N THR A 206 15.40 -17.21 -1.93
CA THR A 206 15.92 -15.93 -1.46
C THR A 206 15.29 -15.54 -0.12
N LEU A 207 15.82 -14.50 0.53
CA LEU A 207 15.15 -13.92 1.69
C LEU A 207 13.77 -13.35 1.31
N LEU A 208 13.62 -12.78 0.11
CA LEU A 208 12.33 -12.31 -0.39
C LEU A 208 11.31 -13.44 -0.49
N ASP A 209 11.67 -14.60 -1.05
CA ASP A 209 10.77 -15.76 -1.13
C ASP A 209 10.30 -16.20 0.27
N ALA A 210 11.24 -16.27 1.22
CA ALA A 210 10.94 -16.65 2.61
C ALA A 210 10.04 -15.61 3.33
N LEU A 211 10.23 -14.32 3.05
CA LEU A 211 9.41 -13.22 3.56
C LEU A 211 8.00 -13.22 2.96
N VAL A 212 7.87 -13.41 1.65
CA VAL A 212 6.58 -13.52 0.94
C VAL A 212 5.81 -14.75 1.45
N GLN A 213 6.48 -15.90 1.66
CA GLN A 213 5.87 -17.09 2.23
C GLN A 213 5.43 -16.86 3.69
N ASN A 214 6.22 -16.15 4.49
CA ASN A 214 5.85 -15.80 5.87
C ASN A 214 4.61 -14.88 5.89
N LEU A 215 4.54 -13.91 4.97
CA LEU A 215 3.38 -13.03 4.82
C LEU A 215 2.15 -13.80 4.32
N ALA A 216 2.31 -14.77 3.43
CA ALA A 216 1.23 -15.60 2.91
C ALA A 216 0.46 -16.32 4.04
N VAL A 217 1.17 -16.97 4.97
CA VAL A 217 0.56 -17.65 6.11
C VAL A 217 -0.16 -16.68 7.06
N ARG A 218 0.37 -15.45 7.24
CA ARG A 218 -0.31 -14.40 8.01
C ARG A 218 -1.60 -13.93 7.33
N VAL A 219 -1.59 -13.76 6.01
CA VAL A 219 -2.79 -13.38 5.23
C VAL A 219 -3.82 -14.51 5.26
N LEU A 220 -3.41 -15.76 5.11
CA LEU A 220 -4.28 -16.93 5.27
C LEU A 220 -4.94 -16.97 6.66
N PHE A 221 -4.20 -16.69 7.73
CA PHE A 221 -4.75 -16.62 9.08
C PHE A 221 -5.78 -15.49 9.25
N LEU A 222 -5.55 -14.32 8.64
CA LEU A 222 -6.52 -13.23 8.60
C LEU A 222 -7.79 -13.60 7.80
N ILE A 223 -7.62 -14.27 6.66
CA ILE A 223 -8.74 -14.80 5.85
C ILE A 223 -9.56 -15.81 6.66
N GLN A 224 -8.92 -16.75 7.35
CA GLN A 224 -9.62 -17.73 8.20
C GLN A 224 -10.33 -17.10 9.40
N LEU A 225 -9.74 -16.06 10.02
CA LEU A 225 -10.40 -15.27 11.06
C LEU A 225 -11.65 -14.57 10.54
N GLU A 226 -11.66 -14.08 9.30
CA GLU A 226 -12.83 -13.44 8.69
C GLU A 226 -13.89 -14.47 8.29
N LEU A 227 -13.48 -15.54 7.58
CA LEU A 227 -14.34 -16.67 7.21
C LEU A 227 -15.11 -17.26 8.38
N LYS A 228 -14.54 -17.28 9.60
CA LYS A 228 -15.27 -17.74 10.79
C LYS A 228 -16.38 -16.79 11.24
N LYS A 229 -16.25 -15.47 11.02
CA LYS A 229 -17.27 -14.48 11.39
C LYS A 229 -18.39 -14.42 10.37
N THR A 230 -18.05 -14.46 9.07
CA THR A 230 -18.94 -14.12 7.96
C THR A 230 -19.33 -15.32 7.07
N GLY A 231 -18.62 -16.45 7.17
CA GLY A 231 -18.70 -17.57 6.23
C GLY A 231 -18.01 -17.31 4.88
N VAL A 232 -17.80 -16.04 4.49
CA VAL A 232 -17.33 -15.61 3.17
C VAL A 232 -16.36 -14.44 3.29
N CYS A 233 -15.20 -14.52 2.64
CA CYS A 233 -14.20 -13.46 2.58
C CYS A 233 -14.19 -12.83 1.18
N VAL A 234 -14.63 -11.58 1.11
CA VAL A 234 -14.73 -10.77 -0.13
C VAL A 234 -13.54 -9.80 -0.19
N GLY A 235 -13.02 -9.52 -1.39
CA GLY A 235 -11.88 -8.59 -1.56
C GLY A 235 -10.55 -9.14 -1.01
N TRP A 236 -10.41 -10.46 -0.94
CA TRP A 236 -9.24 -11.13 -0.38
C TRP A 236 -7.93 -10.79 -1.12
N ARG A 237 -7.97 -10.61 -2.46
CA ARG A 237 -6.86 -10.03 -3.25
C ARG A 237 -6.46 -8.63 -2.78
N ALA A 238 -7.43 -7.74 -2.56
CA ALA A 238 -7.15 -6.39 -2.05
C ALA A 238 -6.55 -6.42 -0.63
N LEU A 239 -6.90 -7.42 0.20
CA LEU A 239 -6.24 -7.68 1.48
C LEU A 239 -4.78 -8.15 1.30
N ILE A 240 -4.49 -9.03 0.34
CA ILE A 240 -3.12 -9.44 -0.02
C ILE A 240 -2.28 -8.22 -0.42
N GLU A 241 -2.75 -7.44 -1.39
CA GLU A 241 -2.04 -6.24 -1.85
C GLU A 241 -1.84 -5.22 -0.73
N LYS A 242 -2.86 -4.96 0.09
CA LYS A 242 -2.78 -4.05 1.24
C LYS A 242 -1.73 -4.52 2.25
N ARG A 243 -1.58 -5.83 2.47
CA ARG A 243 -0.57 -6.40 3.37
C ARG A 243 0.83 -6.35 2.77
N LEU A 244 1.00 -6.59 1.48
CA LEU A 244 2.28 -6.40 0.78
C LEU A 244 2.74 -4.93 0.81
N ARG A 245 1.83 -3.98 0.52
CA ARG A 245 2.13 -2.53 0.59
C ARG A 245 2.49 -2.09 2.00
N LEU A 246 1.76 -2.56 3.03
CA LEU A 246 2.09 -2.28 4.43
C LEU A 246 3.42 -2.88 4.88
N ALA A 247 3.83 -4.03 4.33
CA ALA A 247 5.09 -4.68 4.65
C ALA A 247 6.31 -3.98 4.02
N ALA A 248 6.11 -3.20 2.96
CA ALA A 248 7.05 -2.27 2.32
C ALA A 248 8.42 -2.82 1.87
N PHE A 249 8.67 -4.13 2.00
CA PHE A 249 9.93 -4.77 1.58
C PHE A 249 9.92 -5.32 0.15
N VAL A 250 8.77 -5.35 -0.53
CA VAL A 250 8.66 -5.96 -1.88
C VAL A 250 8.91 -4.90 -2.96
N PRO A 251 9.93 -5.05 -3.83
CA PRO A 251 10.19 -4.12 -4.92
C PRO A 251 9.02 -4.06 -5.91
N THR A 252 8.70 -2.87 -6.43
CA THR A 252 7.57 -2.64 -7.34
C THR A 252 7.56 -3.59 -8.55
N ALA A 253 8.73 -3.87 -9.13
CA ALA A 253 8.90 -4.80 -10.25
C ALA A 253 8.55 -6.27 -9.91
N GLN A 254 8.55 -6.64 -8.63
CA GLN A 254 8.26 -8.00 -8.15
C GLN A 254 6.91 -8.10 -7.43
N PHE A 255 6.20 -6.97 -7.24
CA PHE A 255 4.94 -6.90 -6.49
C PHE A 255 3.86 -7.84 -7.03
N ALA A 256 3.66 -7.87 -8.35
CA ALA A 256 2.67 -8.75 -8.98
C ALA A 256 3.00 -10.25 -8.81
N ALA A 257 4.28 -10.61 -8.84
CA ALA A 257 4.73 -11.98 -8.58
C ALA A 257 4.54 -12.38 -7.10
N ALA A 258 4.79 -11.45 -6.17
CA ALA A 258 4.54 -11.66 -4.75
C ALA A 258 3.04 -11.81 -4.44
N VAL A 259 2.16 -11.03 -5.10
CA VAL A 259 0.70 -11.21 -5.03
C VAL A 259 0.33 -12.63 -5.49
N ALA A 260 0.73 -13.03 -6.69
CA ALA A 260 0.42 -14.35 -7.25
C ALA A 260 0.96 -15.52 -6.40
N SER A 261 2.13 -15.36 -5.78
CA SER A 261 2.71 -16.36 -4.87
C SER A 261 1.91 -16.53 -3.57
N ILE A 262 1.41 -15.42 -3.00
CA ILE A 262 0.50 -15.45 -1.84
C ILE A 262 -0.85 -16.06 -2.25
N GLU A 263 -1.40 -15.70 -3.41
CA GLU A 263 -2.66 -16.26 -3.93
C GLU A 263 -2.57 -17.79 -4.11
N ALA A 264 -1.52 -18.27 -4.76
CA ALA A 264 -1.24 -19.69 -4.91
C ALA A 264 -1.11 -20.39 -3.55
N THR A 265 -0.41 -19.80 -2.58
CA THR A 265 -0.28 -20.37 -1.22
C THR A 265 -1.62 -20.45 -0.49
N VAL A 266 -2.45 -19.40 -0.58
CA VAL A 266 -3.77 -19.35 0.07
C VAL A 266 -4.68 -20.46 -0.47
N VAL A 267 -4.71 -20.67 -1.79
CA VAL A 267 -5.48 -21.74 -2.43
C VAL A 267 -4.90 -23.12 -2.13
N GLN A 268 -3.57 -23.29 -2.21
CA GLN A 268 -2.90 -24.59 -2.01
C GLN A 268 -3.06 -25.13 -0.57
N CYS A 269 -3.34 -24.27 0.42
CA CYS A 269 -3.59 -24.69 1.80
C CYS A 269 -4.92 -25.46 2.00
N GLY A 270 -5.73 -25.67 0.96
CA GLY A 270 -6.83 -26.67 0.89
C GLY A 270 -8.04 -26.47 1.82
N ASN A 271 -7.94 -25.56 2.78
CA ASN A 271 -9.00 -25.23 3.74
C ASN A 271 -9.96 -24.16 3.21
N VAL A 272 -9.68 -23.58 2.04
CA VAL A 272 -10.48 -22.53 1.40
C VAL A 272 -10.69 -22.83 -0.09
N VAL A 273 -11.80 -22.35 -0.64
CA VAL A 273 -12.18 -22.47 -2.05
C VAL A 273 -12.53 -21.08 -2.59
N VAL A 274 -12.06 -20.76 -3.80
CA VAL A 274 -12.47 -19.56 -4.56
C VAL A 274 -13.78 -19.89 -5.28
N THR A 275 -14.81 -19.09 -5.07
CA THR A 275 -16.09 -19.23 -5.80
C THR A 275 -16.03 -18.52 -7.17
N ALA A 276 -17.04 -18.76 -8.02
CA ALA A 276 -17.18 -18.06 -9.30
C ALA A 276 -17.25 -16.52 -9.19
N ASP A 277 -17.56 -15.99 -8.00
CA ASP A 277 -17.65 -14.54 -7.73
C ASP A 277 -16.31 -13.91 -7.24
N ASP A 278 -15.18 -14.65 -7.32
CA ASP A 278 -13.89 -14.30 -6.68
C ASP A 278 -14.01 -14.03 -5.15
N LYS A 279 -14.86 -14.83 -4.48
CA LYS A 279 -14.99 -14.83 -3.02
C LYS A 279 -14.32 -16.07 -2.47
N LEU A 280 -13.57 -15.95 -1.38
CA LEU A 280 -13.12 -17.12 -0.64
C LEU A 280 -14.23 -17.61 0.30
N GLN A 281 -14.40 -18.92 0.37
CA GLN A 281 -15.20 -19.63 1.35
C GLN A 281 -14.35 -20.73 2.01
N LEU A 282 -14.79 -21.29 3.13
CA LEU A 282 -14.19 -22.52 3.65
C LEU A 282 -14.49 -23.69 2.72
N ALA A 283 -13.53 -24.60 2.55
CA ALA A 283 -13.79 -25.86 1.85
C ALA A 283 -14.83 -26.70 2.61
N PRO A 284 -15.66 -27.52 1.94
CA PRO A 284 -16.63 -28.38 2.61
C PRO A 284 -15.98 -29.26 3.68
N GLY A 285 -16.43 -29.13 4.94
CA GLY A 285 -15.87 -29.83 6.10
C GLY A 285 -14.61 -29.21 6.72
N ALA A 286 -14.02 -28.16 6.12
CA ALA A 286 -12.87 -27.46 6.70
C ALA A 286 -13.29 -26.54 7.86
N VAL A 287 -12.45 -26.47 8.89
CA VAL A 287 -12.68 -25.63 10.08
C VAL A 287 -11.67 -24.50 10.12
N ALA A 288 -12.15 -23.25 10.11
CA ALA A 288 -11.31 -22.06 10.21
C ALA A 288 -10.43 -22.08 11.48
N GLN A 289 -9.11 -22.01 11.32
CA GLN A 289 -8.18 -21.99 12.45
C GLN A 289 -8.13 -20.59 13.06
N THR A 290 -8.40 -20.49 14.36
CA THR A 290 -8.33 -19.22 15.13
C THR A 290 -7.31 -19.23 16.26
N LYS A 291 -6.38 -20.19 16.23
CA LYS A 291 -5.26 -20.28 17.18
C LYS A 291 -3.97 -20.43 16.39
N TYR A 292 -3.16 -19.38 16.40
CA TYR A 292 -1.84 -19.36 15.75
C TYR A 292 -0.82 -20.08 16.64
N THR A 293 -0.62 -21.38 16.43
CA THR A 293 0.35 -22.19 17.18
C THR A 293 1.77 -21.94 16.68
N VAL A 294 2.46 -20.98 17.31
CA VAL A 294 3.90 -20.76 17.13
C VAL A 294 4.68 -22.02 17.55
N PRO A 295 5.67 -22.50 16.76
CA PRO A 295 6.57 -23.57 17.17
C PRO A 295 7.23 -23.26 18.53
N LYS A 296 7.23 -24.24 19.44
CA LYS A 296 7.68 -24.06 20.83
C LYS A 296 9.21 -24.06 20.93
N ALA A 297 9.82 -22.92 20.59
CA ALA A 297 11.27 -22.73 20.60
C ALA A 297 11.93 -23.10 21.94
N ARG A 298 13.20 -23.54 21.88
CA ARG A 298 14.07 -23.71 23.06
C ARG A 298 14.06 -22.42 23.88
N LYS A 299 13.86 -22.49 25.20
CA LYS A 299 13.72 -21.35 26.13
C LYS A 299 14.74 -20.23 25.81
N PRO A 300 14.37 -19.15 25.08
CA PRO A 300 15.31 -18.08 24.80
C PRO A 300 15.43 -17.16 26.01
N ASP A 301 16.50 -16.39 26.08
CA ASP A 301 16.59 -15.29 27.04
C ASP A 301 15.55 -14.18 26.70
N VAL A 302 15.43 -13.17 27.57
CA VAL A 302 14.42 -12.12 27.40
C VAL A 302 14.68 -11.33 26.12
N ILE A 303 15.92 -10.89 25.89
CA ILE A 303 16.27 -10.08 24.71
C ILE A 303 16.04 -10.84 23.40
N SER A 304 16.40 -12.12 23.31
CA SER A 304 16.19 -12.92 22.11
C SER A 304 14.72 -13.03 21.73
N LYS A 305 13.82 -13.26 22.71
CA LYS A 305 12.36 -13.26 22.47
C LYS A 305 11.86 -11.93 21.90
N LEU A 306 12.40 -10.82 22.40
CA LEU A 306 12.04 -9.48 21.95
C LEU A 306 12.58 -9.23 20.54
N VAL A 307 13.81 -9.64 20.23
CA VAL A 307 14.36 -9.65 18.87
C VAL A 307 13.47 -10.49 17.94
N THR A 308 13.06 -11.72 18.30
CA THR A 308 12.12 -12.52 17.50
C THR A 308 10.80 -11.79 17.26
N ARG A 309 10.21 -11.19 18.31
CA ARG A 309 8.92 -10.48 18.27
C ARG A 309 8.99 -9.24 17.38
N TYR A 310 10.01 -8.41 17.55
CA TYR A 310 10.14 -7.18 16.77
C TYR A 310 10.58 -7.46 15.34
N ALA A 311 11.45 -8.44 15.08
CA ALA A 311 11.74 -8.93 13.73
C ALA A 311 10.49 -9.43 13.02
N SER A 312 9.69 -10.26 13.71
CA SER A 312 8.42 -10.79 13.20
C SER A 312 7.36 -9.71 12.98
N ARG A 313 7.46 -8.54 13.63
CA ARG A 313 6.60 -7.38 13.35
C ARG A 313 7.12 -6.55 12.19
N THR A 314 8.42 -6.25 12.16
CA THR A 314 9.07 -5.54 11.05
C THR A 314 8.86 -6.26 9.71
N ALA A 315 8.85 -7.60 9.72
CA ALA A 315 8.54 -8.42 8.55
C ALA A 315 7.05 -8.39 8.10
N ALA A 316 6.16 -7.73 8.83
CA ALA A 316 4.77 -7.48 8.44
C ALA A 316 4.46 -6.00 8.19
N SER A 317 5.26 -5.09 8.74
CA SER A 317 5.25 -3.63 8.49
C SER A 317 6.47 -2.98 9.14
N PRO A 318 7.15 -2.00 8.51
CA PRO A 318 8.20 -1.22 9.15
C PRO A 318 7.74 -0.66 10.51
N LEU A 319 8.63 -0.71 11.50
CA LEU A 319 8.30 -0.43 12.89
C LEU A 319 8.93 0.89 13.35
N PRO A 320 8.13 1.94 13.64
CA PRO A 320 8.66 3.19 14.17
C PRO A 320 9.44 2.97 15.47
N LEU A 321 10.63 3.56 15.57
CA LEU A 321 11.49 3.43 16.73
C LEU A 321 10.79 3.94 18.01
N THR A 322 9.96 4.98 17.90
CA THR A 322 9.11 5.49 18.98
C THR A 322 8.13 4.44 19.51
N THR A 323 7.53 3.63 18.63
CA THR A 323 6.64 2.51 19.02
C THR A 323 7.43 1.40 19.73
N LEU A 324 8.60 1.04 19.21
CA LEU A 324 9.49 0.04 19.85
C LEU A 324 9.95 0.51 21.24
N GLN A 325 10.33 1.79 21.37
CA GLN A 325 10.66 2.41 22.66
C GLN A 325 9.46 2.42 23.62
N GLN A 326 8.27 2.78 23.15
CA GLN A 326 7.07 2.83 23.98
C GLN A 326 6.67 1.44 24.49
N GLU A 327 6.68 0.41 23.64
CA GLU A 327 6.37 -0.96 24.08
C GLU A 327 7.39 -1.49 25.09
N LEU A 328 8.69 -1.23 24.88
CA LEU A 328 9.74 -1.62 25.81
C LEU A 328 9.70 -0.87 27.16
N ARG A 329 8.95 0.24 27.29
CA ARG A 329 8.63 0.86 28.60
C ARG A 329 7.54 0.12 29.38
N HIS A 330 6.72 -0.69 28.69
CA HIS A 330 5.61 -1.42 29.29
C HIS A 330 5.93 -2.91 29.53
N GLU A 331 7.07 -3.40 29.06
CA GLU A 331 7.56 -4.75 29.33
C GLU A 331 8.53 -4.75 30.52
N ASN A 332 8.34 -5.67 31.47
CA ASN A 332 9.29 -5.91 32.56
C ASN A 332 10.59 -6.53 32.01
N VAL A 333 11.47 -5.70 31.46
CA VAL A 333 12.86 -6.09 31.12
C VAL A 333 13.72 -5.97 32.39
N GLU A 334 13.41 -6.80 33.40
CA GLU A 334 13.78 -6.72 34.83
C GLU A 334 15.27 -6.45 35.19
N LYS A 335 16.18 -6.46 34.22
CA LYS A 335 17.64 -6.31 34.42
C LYS A 335 18.26 -5.19 33.58
N HIS A 336 17.47 -4.44 32.81
CA HIS A 336 17.97 -3.41 31.91
C HIS A 336 17.09 -2.16 31.96
N ASP A 337 17.74 -0.99 31.99
CA ASP A 337 17.10 0.27 31.61
C ASP A 337 16.51 0.17 30.18
N VAL A 338 15.46 0.94 29.90
CA VAL A 338 14.73 0.95 28.63
C VAL A 338 15.65 1.32 27.47
N ALA A 339 16.52 2.33 27.60
CA ALA A 339 17.42 2.71 26.50
C ALA A 339 18.44 1.59 26.22
N LYS A 340 18.92 0.90 27.27
CA LYS A 340 19.76 -0.30 27.13
C LYS A 340 19.00 -1.48 26.50
N ALA A 341 17.74 -1.71 26.86
CA ALA A 341 16.90 -2.74 26.26
C ALA A 341 16.64 -2.47 24.77
N VAL A 342 16.30 -1.23 24.41
CA VAL A 342 16.15 -0.76 23.02
C VAL A 342 17.44 -1.00 22.23
N ALA A 343 18.59 -0.57 22.74
CA ALA A 343 19.89 -0.75 22.07
C ALA A 343 20.28 -2.24 21.90
N LEU A 344 19.94 -3.10 22.85
CA LEU A 344 20.16 -4.55 22.75
C LEU A 344 19.24 -5.21 21.71
N VAL A 345 17.97 -4.81 21.66
CA VAL A 345 17.00 -5.30 20.66
C VAL A 345 17.40 -4.85 19.25
N LEU A 346 17.72 -3.56 19.06
CA LEU A 346 18.17 -3.04 17.75
C LEU A 346 19.44 -3.76 17.26
N ARG A 347 20.46 -3.88 18.11
CA ARG A 347 21.68 -4.63 17.78
C ARG A 347 21.40 -6.11 17.49
N GLY A 348 20.41 -6.70 18.14
CA GLY A 348 19.95 -8.06 17.86
C GLY A 348 19.29 -8.19 16.49
N LEU A 349 18.51 -7.19 16.07
CA LEU A 349 17.87 -7.12 14.76
C LEU A 349 18.90 -6.90 13.64
N GLU A 350 19.83 -5.97 13.82
CA GLU A 350 20.93 -5.70 12.88
C GLU A 350 21.81 -6.95 12.67
N ARG A 351 22.11 -7.70 13.75
CA ARG A 351 22.87 -8.96 13.69
C ARG A 351 22.25 -10.05 12.82
N THR A 352 20.94 -10.04 12.58
CA THR A 352 20.32 -11.00 11.65
C THR A 352 20.77 -10.79 10.20
N GLY A 353 21.36 -9.64 9.86
CA GLY A 353 21.68 -9.22 8.49
C GLY A 353 20.46 -8.91 7.62
N CYS A 354 19.24 -9.03 8.15
CA CYS A 354 17.97 -8.80 7.44
C CYS A 354 17.38 -7.40 7.70
N PHE A 355 17.75 -6.76 8.82
CA PHE A 355 17.14 -5.49 9.27
C PHE A 355 18.15 -4.36 9.36
N HIS A 356 17.64 -3.14 9.22
CA HIS A 356 18.37 -1.89 9.44
C HIS A 356 17.43 -0.85 10.07
N ILE A 357 18.02 0.22 10.60
CA ILE A 357 17.29 1.43 11.01
C ILE A 357 17.33 2.37 9.81
N ASP A 358 16.19 2.58 9.15
CA ASP A 358 16.05 3.60 8.14
C ASP A 358 15.94 4.97 8.82
N ARG A 359 16.83 5.89 8.41
CA ARG A 359 16.92 7.28 8.87
C ARG A 359 16.64 8.30 7.77
N SER A 360 16.18 7.85 6.59
CA SER A 360 15.85 8.71 5.45
C SER A 360 14.81 9.78 5.78
N ASN A 361 13.97 9.53 6.80
CA ASN A 361 13.05 10.50 7.38
C ASN A 361 13.39 10.73 8.87
N PRO A 362 14.00 11.88 9.25
CA PRO A 362 14.40 12.13 10.64
C PRO A 362 13.22 12.29 11.62
N LYS A 363 11.98 12.44 11.13
CA LYS A 363 10.77 12.47 11.95
C LYS A 363 10.18 11.07 12.20
N MET A 364 10.64 10.07 11.45
CA MET A 364 10.10 8.72 11.37
C MET A 364 11.25 7.70 11.21
N GLU A 365 12.20 7.65 12.16
CA GLU A 365 13.15 6.52 12.21
C GLU A 365 12.36 5.20 12.34
N VAL A 366 12.50 4.30 11.38
CA VAL A 366 11.82 3.00 11.36
C VAL A 366 12.84 1.87 11.29
N VAL A 367 12.58 0.80 12.03
CA VAL A 367 13.24 -0.48 11.76
C VAL A 367 12.57 -1.09 10.53
N ALA A 368 13.35 -1.41 9.51
CA ALA A 368 12.87 -1.93 8.23
C ALA A 368 13.77 -3.06 7.72
N ILE A 369 13.25 -3.89 6.82
CA ILE A 369 14.05 -4.90 6.12
C ILE A 369 15.03 -4.20 5.18
N LEU A 370 16.29 -4.62 5.18
CA LEU A 370 17.36 -4.05 4.36
C LEU A 370 17.17 -4.49 2.89
N PRO A 371 16.94 -3.58 1.92
CA PRO A 371 16.59 -3.99 0.55
C PRO A 371 17.66 -4.86 -0.14
N SER A 372 18.95 -4.57 0.10
CA SER A 372 20.08 -5.36 -0.43
C SER A 372 20.22 -6.75 0.18
N SER A 373 19.44 -7.09 1.22
CA SER A 373 19.39 -8.44 1.79
C SER A 373 18.39 -9.36 1.06
N LEU A 374 17.42 -8.81 0.32
CA LEU A 374 16.28 -9.53 -0.23
C LEU A 374 16.66 -10.64 -1.23
N GLU A 375 17.60 -10.36 -2.13
CA GLU A 375 18.04 -11.29 -3.18
C GLU A 375 19.07 -12.32 -2.68
N ARG A 376 19.58 -12.17 -1.45
CA ARG A 376 20.52 -13.15 -0.88
C ARG A 376 19.78 -14.48 -0.62
N PRO A 377 20.43 -15.63 -0.80
CA PRO A 377 19.84 -16.92 -0.41
C PRO A 377 19.45 -16.92 1.07
N ALA A 378 18.26 -17.45 1.38
CA ALA A 378 17.78 -17.56 2.76
C ALA A 378 18.73 -18.38 3.66
N SER A 379 19.48 -19.32 3.07
CA SER A 379 20.52 -20.09 3.75
C SER A 379 21.82 -19.30 4.04
N SER A 380 21.88 -18.01 3.72
CA SER A 380 23.04 -17.12 4.02
C SER A 380 22.85 -16.28 5.28
N PHE A 381 21.77 -16.51 6.03
CA PHE A 381 21.44 -15.80 7.26
C PHE A 381 21.49 -16.80 8.43
N GLU A 382 22.22 -16.44 9.50
CA GLU A 382 22.44 -17.34 10.63
C GLU A 382 21.14 -17.66 11.39
N ASP A 383 20.21 -16.69 11.43
CA ASP A 383 18.98 -16.83 12.19
C ASP A 383 17.77 -16.19 11.49
N LEU A 384 16.91 -17.04 10.94
CA LEU A 384 15.59 -16.72 10.40
C LEU A 384 14.45 -17.29 11.27
N HIS A 385 14.66 -17.53 12.57
CA HIS A 385 13.59 -18.04 13.46
C HIS A 385 12.35 -17.14 13.51
N PHE A 386 12.49 -15.83 13.29
CA PHE A 386 11.37 -14.90 13.19
C PHE A 386 10.49 -15.13 11.93
N LEU A 387 11.04 -15.81 10.91
CA LEU A 387 10.32 -16.29 9.73
C LEU A 387 9.69 -17.67 9.93
N GLN A 388 9.89 -18.34 11.08
CA GLN A 388 9.19 -19.58 11.42
C GLN A 388 7.71 -19.29 11.72
N THR A 389 6.94 -19.20 10.65
CA THR A 389 5.49 -19.40 10.67
C THR A 389 5.16 -20.78 11.25
N PRO A 390 3.95 -20.96 11.81
CA PRO A 390 3.40 -22.29 12.04
C PRO A 390 3.55 -23.14 10.77
N SER A 391 3.79 -24.44 10.94
CA SER A 391 3.55 -25.37 9.83
C SER A 391 2.15 -25.09 9.28
N ALA A 392 2.03 -24.97 7.96
CA ALA A 392 0.71 -24.98 7.33
C ALA A 392 -0.05 -26.21 7.83
N PRO A 393 -1.39 -26.11 8.02
CA PRO A 393 -2.18 -27.29 8.35
C PRO A 393 -1.90 -28.38 7.31
N ALA A 394 -1.62 -29.59 7.79
CA ALA A 394 -1.63 -30.75 6.92
C ALA A 394 -2.99 -30.81 6.20
N PRO A 395 -3.04 -31.15 4.89
CA PRO A 395 -4.30 -31.23 4.16
C PRO A 395 -5.26 -32.18 4.89
N VAL A 396 -6.51 -31.74 5.06
CA VAL A 396 -7.45 -32.40 5.97
C VAL A 396 -7.93 -33.74 5.40
N THR A 397 -7.24 -34.82 5.75
CA THR A 397 -7.82 -36.16 5.73
C THR A 397 -8.98 -36.21 6.73
N MET A 398 -10.17 -36.61 6.25
CA MET A 398 -11.43 -36.48 6.98
C MET A 398 -11.41 -37.14 8.38
N PRO A 399 -11.57 -36.38 9.48
CA PRO A 399 -11.62 -36.94 10.83
C PRO A 399 -13.03 -37.40 11.22
N THR A 400 -13.12 -38.53 11.92
CA THR A 400 -14.38 -39.01 12.52
C THR A 400 -14.77 -38.16 13.73
N THR A 401 -16.07 -37.90 13.91
CA THR A 401 -16.60 -37.01 14.97
C THR A 401 -16.66 -37.65 16.35
N THR A 402 -16.32 -36.88 17.40
CA THR A 402 -16.81 -37.12 18.77
C THR A 402 -16.94 -35.77 19.48
N THR A 403 -18.02 -35.58 20.26
CA THR A 403 -18.45 -34.28 20.77
C THR A 403 -18.55 -34.26 22.29
N THR A 404 -18.09 -33.20 22.95
CA THR A 404 -18.42 -32.87 24.35
C THR A 404 -18.34 -31.34 24.56
N ALA A 405 -19.09 -30.77 25.52
CA ALA A 405 -19.37 -29.34 25.60
C ALA A 405 -19.45 -28.80 27.04
N THR A 406 -19.77 -27.49 27.19
CA THR A 406 -20.08 -26.75 28.45
C THR A 406 -18.88 -26.46 29.37
N ALA A 407 -18.84 -25.42 30.24
CA ALA A 407 -19.88 -24.47 30.70
C ALA A 407 -19.38 -23.02 31.01
N THR A 408 -20.28 -22.18 31.54
CA THR A 408 -20.23 -20.72 31.83
C THR A 408 -19.38 -20.34 33.10
N THR A 409 -19.24 -19.09 33.60
CA THR A 409 -20.25 -18.27 34.35
C THR A 409 -19.68 -16.86 34.77
N THR A 410 -20.52 -15.80 34.88
CA THR A 410 -20.50 -14.55 35.76
C THR A 410 -19.21 -13.75 36.14
N ALA A 411 -19.20 -12.46 36.58
CA ALA A 411 -20.11 -11.27 36.51
C ALA A 411 -19.48 -10.00 37.21
N THR A 412 -20.24 -8.87 37.27
CA THR A 412 -20.12 -7.70 38.20
C THR A 412 -19.24 -6.48 37.78
N THR A 413 -19.39 -5.28 38.39
CA THR A 413 -20.35 -4.18 38.04
C THR A 413 -20.34 -3.00 39.06
N THR A 414 -19.71 -1.84 38.77
CA THR A 414 -19.86 -0.51 39.48
C THR A 414 -19.12 0.61 38.67
N THR A 415 -19.45 1.93 38.47
CA THR A 415 -20.35 3.01 38.98
C THR A 415 -19.67 4.08 39.87
N THR A 416 -19.83 5.43 39.78
CA THR A 416 -20.59 6.39 38.91
C THR A 416 -20.22 7.89 39.20
N LYS A 417 -20.57 8.85 38.29
CA LYS A 417 -21.01 10.29 38.49
C LYS A 417 -20.08 11.54 38.26
N LYS A 418 -20.56 12.43 37.34
CA LYS A 418 -20.81 13.92 37.45
C LYS A 418 -19.60 14.91 37.61
N LYS A 419 -19.67 16.26 37.37
CA LYS A 419 -20.77 17.27 37.18
C LYS A 419 -20.25 18.63 36.57
N LYS A 420 -21.04 19.35 35.72
CA LYS A 420 -21.32 20.84 35.54
C LYS A 420 -20.19 21.92 35.79
N LYS A 421 -20.16 23.18 35.30
CA LYS A 421 -20.94 24.19 34.50
C LYS A 421 -19.94 25.40 34.25
N ALA A 422 -20.06 26.49 33.48
CA ALA A 422 -20.84 27.04 32.33
C ALA A 422 -20.84 28.62 32.42
N LYS A 423 -21.08 29.36 31.31
CA LYS A 423 -21.28 30.85 31.15
C LYS A 423 -19.96 31.66 30.91
N ALA A 424 -19.67 32.40 29.82
CA ALA A 424 -20.39 33.29 28.85
C ALA A 424 -20.63 34.74 29.37
N VAL A 425 -20.58 35.85 28.61
CA VAL A 425 -20.61 36.22 27.15
C VAL A 425 -19.83 37.60 26.98
N ASP A 426 -19.73 38.52 25.97
CA ASP A 426 -20.35 39.05 24.70
C ASP A 426 -19.36 40.15 24.09
N THR A 427 -19.37 40.82 22.90
CA THR A 427 -19.98 40.81 21.52
C THR A 427 -19.11 41.70 20.54
N THR A 428 -19.41 41.77 19.21
CA THR A 428 -19.28 42.91 18.22
C THR A 428 -18.40 42.69 16.95
N ASP A 429 -18.87 43.17 15.78
CA ASP A 429 -18.52 42.71 14.42
C ASP A 429 -17.45 43.50 13.60
N ARG A 430 -16.75 42.80 12.68
CA ARG A 430 -16.68 43.07 11.21
C ARG A 430 -15.86 41.95 10.49
N PRO A 431 -16.21 41.47 9.27
CA PRO A 431 -15.69 40.16 8.79
C PRO A 431 -14.32 40.21 8.07
N THR A 432 -13.44 39.25 8.39
CA THR A 432 -12.27 38.82 7.60
C THR A 432 -11.77 37.46 8.10
N ALA A 433 -11.61 36.48 7.21
CA ALA A 433 -11.10 35.11 7.45
C ALA A 433 -11.85 34.25 8.50
N VAL A 434 -12.07 32.96 8.21
CA VAL A 434 -12.73 32.05 9.16
C VAL A 434 -11.77 31.69 10.29
N ALA A 435 -11.84 32.45 11.39
CA ALA A 435 -11.20 32.15 12.66
C ALA A 435 -11.82 30.87 13.29
N PRO A 436 -11.14 30.19 14.23
CA PRO A 436 -11.62 28.95 14.86
C PRO A 436 -12.85 29.12 15.79
N SER A 437 -13.59 30.22 15.67
CA SER A 437 -14.83 30.53 16.39
C SER A 437 -16.10 30.09 15.66
N ASP A 438 -16.06 29.88 14.35
CA ASP A 438 -17.25 29.49 13.57
C ASP A 438 -17.46 27.96 13.57
N LEU A 439 -17.79 27.46 14.77
CA LEU A 439 -18.12 26.05 14.99
C LEU A 439 -19.26 25.56 14.08
N PRO A 440 -20.35 26.32 13.84
CA PRO A 440 -21.41 25.93 12.91
C PRO A 440 -20.92 25.73 11.47
N ALA A 441 -20.16 26.68 10.90
CA ALA A 441 -19.65 26.55 9.54
C ALA A 441 -18.68 25.35 9.37
N LEU A 442 -17.90 25.05 10.41
CA LEU A 442 -17.02 23.86 10.43
C LEU A 442 -17.81 22.55 10.52
N VAL A 443 -18.92 22.51 11.26
CA VAL A 443 -19.84 21.36 11.28
C VAL A 443 -20.54 21.19 9.92
N GLU A 444 -21.03 22.27 9.30
CA GLU A 444 -21.66 22.24 7.98
C GLU A 444 -20.69 21.75 6.90
N ALA A 445 -19.45 22.27 6.89
CA ALA A 445 -18.39 21.80 6.00
C ALA A 445 -18.07 20.32 6.20
N TYR A 446 -18.02 19.83 7.44
CA TYR A 446 -17.84 18.40 7.73
C TYR A 446 -19.01 17.56 7.20
N MET A 447 -20.26 17.99 7.41
CA MET A 447 -21.43 17.28 6.89
C MET A 447 -21.39 17.19 5.36
N SER A 448 -21.14 18.32 4.70
CA SER A 448 -21.03 18.41 3.23
C SER A 448 -19.94 17.50 2.64
N LEU A 449 -18.81 17.34 3.34
CA LEU A 449 -17.68 16.53 2.86
C LEU A 449 -17.78 15.03 3.20
N PHE A 450 -18.42 14.64 4.30
CA PHE A 450 -18.30 13.27 4.83
C PHE A 450 -19.62 12.54 5.08
N LEU A 451 -20.78 13.21 5.13
CA LEU A 451 -22.04 12.59 5.56
C LEU A 451 -22.39 11.36 4.71
N ASP A 452 -22.33 11.46 3.38
CA ASP A 452 -22.64 10.35 2.46
C ASP A 452 -21.69 9.16 2.60
N ALA A 453 -20.39 9.42 2.84
CA ALA A 453 -19.41 8.37 3.07
C ALA A 453 -19.62 7.66 4.42
N VAL A 454 -20.03 8.40 5.46
CA VAL A 454 -20.38 7.84 6.78
C VAL A 454 -21.68 7.02 6.70
N LEU A 455 -22.66 7.49 5.92
CA LEU A 455 -23.89 6.74 5.64
C LEU A 455 -23.59 5.44 4.91
N GLN A 456 -22.84 5.48 3.80
CA GLN A 456 -22.49 4.29 3.02
C GLN A 456 -21.72 3.26 3.85
N TRP A 457 -20.81 3.70 4.73
CA TRP A 457 -20.09 2.84 5.67
C TRP A 457 -21.05 2.09 6.62
N VAL A 458 -22.02 2.82 7.17
CA VAL A 458 -23.00 2.33 8.17
C VAL A 458 -24.11 1.47 7.53
N GLU A 459 -24.56 1.82 6.32
CA GLU A 459 -25.47 0.99 5.52
C GLU A 459 -24.80 -0.32 5.07
N GLY A 460 -23.47 -0.30 4.86
CA GLY A 460 -22.63 -1.49 4.69
C GLY A 460 -22.52 -2.39 5.93
N GLY A 461 -23.24 -2.09 7.02
CA GLY A 461 -23.29 -2.90 8.23
C GLY A 461 -22.13 -2.68 9.21
N ASN A 462 -21.29 -1.66 8.99
CA ASN A 462 -20.15 -1.36 9.84
C ASN A 462 -20.50 -0.31 10.91
N ASP A 463 -19.88 -0.42 12.08
CA ASP A 463 -19.94 0.66 13.08
C ASP A 463 -19.09 1.86 12.64
N PHE A 464 -19.62 3.07 12.76
CA PHE A 464 -18.84 4.29 12.63
C PHE A 464 -18.52 4.89 13.99
N HIS A 465 -17.25 4.86 14.40
CA HIS A 465 -16.80 5.29 15.73
C HIS A 465 -16.44 6.77 15.78
N VAL A 466 -16.78 7.45 16.89
CA VAL A 466 -16.47 8.89 17.12
C VAL A 466 -14.97 9.21 17.01
N SER A 467 -14.09 8.24 17.28
CA SER A 467 -12.64 8.37 17.07
C SER A 467 -12.23 8.68 15.63
N TYR A 468 -13.04 8.30 14.63
CA TYR A 468 -12.75 8.59 13.22
C TYR A 468 -13.01 10.06 12.88
N ILE A 469 -14.05 10.66 13.46
CA ILE A 469 -14.41 12.08 13.32
C ILE A 469 -13.21 12.97 13.69
N ARG A 470 -12.54 12.68 14.82
CA ARG A 470 -11.33 13.40 15.25
C ARG A 470 -10.21 13.33 14.20
N GLY A 471 -9.99 12.16 13.60
CA GLY A 471 -8.98 11.96 12.55
C GLY A 471 -9.33 12.63 11.21
N GLN A 472 -10.62 12.81 10.91
CA GLN A 472 -11.11 13.50 9.70
C GLN A 472 -11.12 15.03 9.87
N LEU A 473 -11.29 15.54 11.09
CA LEU A 473 -11.23 16.97 11.40
C LEU A 473 -9.80 17.50 11.56
N GLN A 474 -8.86 16.70 12.08
CA GLN A 474 -7.48 17.12 12.34
C GLN A 474 -6.78 17.79 11.12
N PRO A 475 -6.96 17.34 9.86
CA PRO A 475 -6.35 17.98 8.68
C PRO A 475 -7.07 19.25 8.20
N LEU A 476 -8.29 19.53 8.69
CA LEU A 476 -9.10 20.68 8.29
C LEU A 476 -8.94 21.89 9.23
N LEU A 477 -8.21 21.72 10.34
CA LEU A 477 -8.00 22.74 11.36
C LEU A 477 -6.55 23.26 11.37
N PRO A 478 -6.30 24.49 11.84
CA PRO A 478 -4.96 24.98 12.13
C PRO A 478 -4.19 24.06 13.10
N PRO A 479 -2.86 23.90 12.95
CA PRO A 479 -2.06 23.15 13.91
C PRO A 479 -2.19 23.70 15.33
N GLY A 480 -2.58 22.84 16.28
CA GLY A 480 -2.72 23.20 17.70
C GLY A 480 -4.13 23.56 18.17
N THR A 481 -5.13 23.65 17.27
CA THR A 481 -6.54 23.79 17.68
C THR A 481 -7.03 22.52 18.40
N ASP A 482 -7.72 22.67 19.55
CA ASP A 482 -8.39 21.53 20.18
C ASP A 482 -9.61 21.10 19.36
N VAL A 483 -9.56 19.87 18.86
CA VAL A 483 -10.61 19.26 18.04
C VAL A 483 -11.81 18.81 18.89
N SER A 484 -11.70 18.80 20.22
CA SER A 484 -12.67 18.14 21.10
C SER A 484 -14.08 18.75 21.05
N GLU A 485 -14.20 20.08 21.12
CA GLU A 485 -15.50 20.77 21.03
C GLU A 485 -16.16 20.62 19.65
N LEU A 486 -15.35 20.61 18.58
CA LEU A 486 -15.85 20.38 17.22
C LEU A 486 -16.26 18.91 16.97
N VAL A 487 -15.56 17.94 17.56
CA VAL A 487 -15.99 16.53 17.56
C VAL A 487 -17.34 16.40 18.25
N ASP A 488 -17.53 17.02 19.42
CA ASP A 488 -18.80 16.96 20.15
C ASP A 488 -19.94 17.66 19.38
N ALA A 489 -19.68 18.75 18.67
CA ALA A 489 -20.66 19.43 17.82
C ALA A 489 -21.02 18.62 16.56
N VAL A 490 -20.03 18.04 15.87
CA VAL A 490 -20.25 17.11 14.75
C VAL A 490 -21.03 15.87 15.23
N VAL A 491 -20.73 15.35 16.42
CA VAL A 491 -21.47 14.25 17.05
C VAL A 491 -22.92 14.64 17.35
N ALA A 492 -23.15 15.86 17.84
CA ALA A 492 -24.50 16.38 18.10
C ALA A 492 -25.32 16.51 16.80
N ALA A 493 -24.71 16.98 15.71
CA ALA A 493 -25.36 17.07 14.40
C ALA A 493 -25.67 15.67 13.81
N LEU A 494 -24.71 14.74 13.81
CA LEU A 494 -24.94 13.35 13.35
C LEU A 494 -26.01 12.60 14.16
N ARG A 495 -26.26 12.99 15.42
CA ARG A 495 -27.37 12.45 16.24
C ARG A 495 -28.75 13.00 15.88
N GLN A 496 -28.83 14.07 15.08
CA GLN A 496 -30.11 14.63 14.60
C GLN A 496 -30.54 14.02 13.26
N ASP A 497 -29.62 13.41 12.51
CA ASP A 497 -29.93 12.68 11.29
C ASP A 497 -30.58 11.32 11.62
N ALA A 498 -31.87 11.20 11.28
CA ALA A 498 -32.70 10.02 11.56
C ALA A 498 -32.24 8.73 10.84
N ARG A 499 -31.26 8.79 9.93
CA ARG A 499 -30.69 7.61 9.26
C ARG A 499 -29.76 6.81 10.19
N PHE A 500 -29.15 7.46 11.19
CA PHE A 500 -28.27 6.81 12.15
C PHE A 500 -28.98 6.46 13.46
N VAL A 501 -28.60 5.31 14.05
CA VAL A 501 -28.87 4.99 15.45
C VAL A 501 -27.58 5.10 16.25
N TRP A 502 -27.56 6.05 17.20
CA TRP A 502 -26.49 6.18 18.18
C TRP A 502 -26.50 5.02 19.16
N THR A 503 -25.35 4.38 19.38
CA THR A 503 -25.16 3.45 20.50
C THR A 503 -23.87 3.75 21.26
N GLU A 504 -23.93 3.61 22.57
CA GLU A 504 -22.78 3.67 23.46
C GLU A 504 -22.62 2.30 24.14
N THR A 505 -21.49 1.65 23.94
CA THR A 505 -21.27 0.26 24.37
C THR A 505 -19.87 0.12 24.95
N LYS A 506 -19.78 -0.20 26.26
CA LYS A 506 -18.51 -0.31 27.00
C LYS A 506 -17.61 0.94 26.90
N GLY A 507 -18.20 2.13 26.81
CA GLY A 507 -17.48 3.39 26.62
C GLY A 507 -17.05 3.70 25.18
N HIS A 508 -17.32 2.79 24.22
CA HIS A 508 -17.20 3.10 22.80
C HIS A 508 -18.48 3.74 22.28
N GLN A 509 -18.33 4.93 21.71
CA GLN A 509 -19.40 5.70 21.09
C GLN A 509 -19.38 5.49 19.57
N ARG A 510 -20.54 5.14 18.99
CA ARG A 510 -20.67 4.76 17.58
C ARG A 510 -22.05 5.04 17.01
N TYR A 511 -22.10 5.15 15.69
CA TYR A 511 -23.32 5.15 14.89
C TYR A 511 -23.47 3.81 14.17
N CYS A 512 -24.69 3.29 14.19
CA CYS A 512 -25.11 2.03 13.55
C CYS A 512 -26.30 2.33 12.63
N SER A 513 -26.62 1.42 11.70
CA SER A 513 -27.76 1.59 10.79
C SER A 513 -29.08 1.52 11.56
N GLY A 514 -30.00 2.47 11.31
CA GLY A 514 -31.34 2.45 11.90
C GLY A 514 -32.24 1.33 11.39
N ARG A 515 -31.88 0.69 10.27
CA ARG A 515 -32.57 -0.52 9.80
C ARG A 515 -32.12 -1.72 10.63
N LYS A 516 -32.89 -2.02 11.68
CA LYS A 516 -32.85 -3.33 12.36
C LYS A 516 -32.84 -4.41 11.27
N PRO A 517 -31.80 -5.28 11.20
CA PRO A 517 -31.68 -6.22 10.10
C PRO A 517 -32.92 -7.11 10.07
N SER A 518 -33.65 -7.08 8.95
CA SER A 518 -34.84 -7.91 8.78
C SER A 518 -34.40 -9.36 8.91
N ALA A 519 -35.00 -10.08 9.87
CA ALA A 519 -34.63 -11.47 10.11
C ALA A 519 -34.86 -12.27 8.83
N ALA A 520 -33.78 -12.82 8.27
CA ALA A 520 -33.89 -13.66 7.07
C ALA A 520 -34.91 -14.78 7.35
N PRO A 521 -35.85 -15.03 6.42
CA PRO A 521 -36.86 -16.06 6.63
C PRO A 521 -36.16 -17.39 6.87
N SER A 522 -36.44 -18.00 8.02
CA SER A 522 -35.80 -19.28 8.39
C SER A 522 -36.12 -20.32 7.31
N PRO A 523 -35.12 -21.08 6.81
CA PRO A 523 -35.37 -22.10 5.79
C PRO A 523 -36.39 -23.11 6.33
N GLY A 524 -37.50 -23.28 5.60
CA GLY A 524 -38.66 -24.00 6.09
C GLY A 524 -38.36 -25.46 6.41
N THR A 525 -38.85 -25.94 7.55
CA THR A 525 -38.80 -27.35 7.95
C THR A 525 -39.59 -28.19 6.95
N LEU A 526 -38.91 -28.78 5.97
CA LEU A 526 -39.50 -29.75 5.04
C LEU A 526 -39.84 -31.04 5.80
N THR A 527 -41.10 -31.19 6.17
CA THR A 527 -41.65 -32.48 6.61
C THR A 527 -41.60 -33.49 5.46
N PRO A 528 -41.13 -34.73 5.69
CA PRO A 528 -41.09 -35.75 4.66
C PRO A 528 -42.52 -36.16 4.27
N ARG A 529 -42.86 -36.00 3.00
CA ARG A 529 -44.16 -36.39 2.44
C ARG A 529 -44.21 -37.92 2.34
N ALA A 530 -45.09 -38.54 3.12
CA ALA A 530 -45.29 -39.99 3.08
C ALA A 530 -45.89 -40.42 1.73
N ASN A 531 -45.38 -41.50 1.15
CA ASN A 531 -46.06 -42.24 0.09
C ASN A 531 -47.22 -43.03 0.71
N VAL A 532 -48.41 -42.91 0.12
CA VAL A 532 -49.51 -43.87 0.29
C VAL A 532 -50.06 -44.17 -1.09
N MET A 533 -50.19 -45.46 -1.40
CA MET A 533 -50.88 -45.96 -2.59
C MET A 533 -52.40 -45.84 -2.39
N GLU A 534 -53.14 -45.52 -3.44
CA GLU A 534 -53.97 -46.53 -4.14
C GLU A 534 -54.59 -45.95 -5.43
N PRO A 535 -54.80 -46.78 -6.49
CA PRO A 535 -55.51 -46.38 -7.69
C PRO A 535 -56.95 -46.93 -7.66
N ASP A 536 -57.90 -46.14 -7.16
CA ASP A 536 -59.30 -46.58 -7.16
C ASP A 536 -59.87 -46.59 -8.60
N THR A 537 -60.62 -47.63 -8.94
CA THR A 537 -61.03 -47.96 -10.31
C THR A 537 -62.53 -48.23 -10.35
N THR A 538 -63.31 -47.30 -10.88
CA THR A 538 -64.70 -47.57 -11.25
C THR A 538 -65.16 -46.72 -12.43
N LEU A 539 -65.83 -47.37 -13.38
CA LEU A 539 -66.56 -46.77 -14.49
C LEU A 539 -67.90 -47.49 -14.57
N ALA A 540 -68.98 -46.82 -14.17
CA ALA A 540 -70.38 -47.25 -14.26
C ALA A 540 -71.29 -46.01 -14.19
#